data_AF-A0A847DTK2-F1
#
_entry.id   AF-A0A847DTK2-F1
#
_cell.length_a   1.000
_cell.length_b   1.000
_cell.length_c   1.000
_cell.angle_alpha   90.00
_cell.angle_beta   90.00
_cell.angle_gamma   90.00
#
_symmetry.space_group_name_H-M   'P 1'
#
loop_
_entity.id
_entity.type
_entity.pdbx_description
1 polymer ?
#
loop_
_entity_poly.entity_id
_entity_poly.type
_entity_poly.pdbx_seq_one_letter_code
_entity_poly.pdbx_strand_id
1 'polypeptide(L)' 'MNEIATTSIALVFAGLITLIVGYTKRDKRYGPFLIWAGVVCMLSVIVYYILRSLQ' A
#
# COMPACT_ATOMS: atom_id res chain seq x y z
N MET A 1 15.68 13.80 -3.44
CA MET A 1 14.75 13.12 -4.38
C MET A 1 14.85 11.60 -4.33
N ASN A 2 16.07 11.03 -4.29
CA ASN A 2 16.26 9.57 -4.25
C ASN A 2 15.63 8.88 -3.03
N GLU A 3 15.81 9.40 -1.82
CA GLU A 3 15.29 8.72 -0.62
C GLU A 3 13.76 8.60 -0.60
N ILE A 4 13.06 9.64 -1.05
CA ILE A 4 11.59 9.68 -1.11
C ILE A 4 11.05 8.70 -2.16
N ALA A 5 11.70 8.63 -3.33
CA ALA A 5 11.35 7.68 -4.37
C ALA A 5 11.59 6.23 -3.91
N THR A 6 12.69 5.97 -3.19
CA THR A 6 12.98 4.66 -2.65
C THR A 6 11.97 4.25 -1.56
N THR A 7 11.56 5.18 -0.69
CA THR A 7 10.56 4.89 0.35
C THR A 7 9.17 4.65 -0.23
N SER A 8 8.75 5.43 -1.24
CA SER A 8 7.45 5.19 -1.88
C SER A 8 7.42 3.87 -2.64
N ILE A 9 8.49 3.51 -3.35
CA ILE A 9 8.61 2.20 -3.99
C ILE A 9 8.53 1.07 -2.95
N ALA A 10 9.25 1.19 -1.83
CA ALA A 10 9.21 0.21 -0.75
C ALA A 10 7.80 0.06 -0.15
N LEU A 11 7.08 1.18 0.04
CA LEU A 11 5.69 1.18 0.54
C LEU A 11 4.72 0.53 -0.45
N VAL A 12 4.89 0.78 -1.76
CA VAL A 12 4.11 0.12 -2.82
C VAL A 12 4.38 -1.39 -2.82
N PHE A 13 5.64 -1.82 -2.75
CA PHE A 13 5.95 -3.25 -2.64
C PHE A 13 5.35 -3.87 -1.37
N ALA A 14 5.41 -3.19 -0.23
CA ALA A 14 4.80 -3.66 1.00
C ALA A 14 3.26 -3.78 0.87
N GLY A 15 2.59 -2.78 0.27
CA GLY A 15 1.15 -2.82 0.01
C GLY A 15 0.75 -3.95 -0.94
N LEU A 16 1.53 -4.20 -2.00
CA LEU A 16 1.32 -5.31 -2.94
C LEU A 16 1.45 -6.66 -2.24
N ILE A 17 2.50 -6.87 -1.45
CA ILE A 17 2.70 -8.12 -0.70
C ILE A 17 1.54 -8.34 0.27
N THR A 18 1.09 -7.29 0.95
CA THR A 18 -0.05 -7.36 1.88
C THR A 18 -1.34 -7.73 1.15
N LEU A 19 -1.57 -7.18 -0.05
CA LEU A 19 -2.69 -7.55 -0.92
C LEU A 19 -2.62 -9.01 -1.37
N ILE A 20 -1.44 -9.48 -1.79
CA ILE A 20 -1.23 -10.88 -2.20
C ILE A 20 -1.57 -11.80 -1.03
N VAL A 21 -1.02 -11.54 0.16
CA VAL A 21 -1.27 -12.35 1.36
C VAL A 21 -2.75 -12.30 1.76
N GLY A 22 -3.37 -11.12 1.73
CA GLY A 22 -4.79 -10.94 2.02
C GLY A 22 -5.68 -11.69 1.04
N TYR A 23 -5.35 -11.66 -0.25
CA TYR A 23 -6.08 -12.37 -1.30
C TYR A 23 -5.90 -13.89 -1.21
N THR A 24 -4.68 -14.37 -0.96
CA THR A 24 -4.42 -15.81 -0.75
C THR A 24 -5.16 -16.36 0.47
N LYS A 25 -5.33 -15.56 1.52
CA LYS A 25 -6.07 -15.94 2.73
C LYS A 25 -7.50 -15.38 2.78
N ARG A 26 -8.09 -15.04 1.62
CA ARG A 26 -9.44 -14.45 1.53
C ARG A 26 -10.53 -15.29 2.20
N ASP A 27 -10.37 -16.61 2.21
CA ASP A 27 -11.31 -17.55 2.85
C ASP A 27 -11.28 -17.51 4.39
N LYS A 28 -10.23 -16.93 4.99
CA LYS A 28 -10.17 -16.71 6.44
C LYS A 28 -10.78 -15.35 6.77
N ARG A 29 -11.40 -15.25 7.95
CA ARG A 29 -12.04 -14.03 8.48
C ARG A 29 -11.13 -12.78 8.43
N TYR A 30 -9.81 -12.96 8.48
CA TYR A 30 -8.82 -11.88 8.42
C TYR A 30 -8.40 -11.48 6.99
N GLY A 31 -8.70 -12.29 5.97
CA GLY A 31 -8.36 -12.02 4.58
C GLY A 31 -8.87 -10.66 4.10
N PRO A 32 -10.17 -10.35 4.25
CA PRO A 32 -10.73 -9.05 3.89
C PRO A 32 -10.06 -7.87 4.61
N PHE A 33 -9.69 -8.05 5.89
CA PHE A 33 -8.98 -7.02 6.66
C PHE A 33 -7.57 -6.77 6.14
N LEU A 34 -6.83 -7.82 5.77
CA LEU A 34 -5.51 -7.66 5.15
C LEU A 34 -5.59 -7.00 3.77
N ILE A 35 -6.60 -7.35 2.96
CA ILE A 35 -6.84 -6.69 1.67
C ILE A 35 -7.08 -5.20 1.90
N TRP A 36 -7.95 -4.86 2.86
CA TRP A 36 -8.26 -3.48 3.20
C TRP A 36 -7.01 -2.70 3.65
N ALA A 37 -6.18 -3.29 4.52
CA ALA A 37 -4.92 -2.69 4.94
C ALA A 37 -3.96 -2.44 3.77
N GLY A 38 -3.86 -3.37 2.82
CA GLY A 38 -3.04 -3.20 1.61
C GLY A 38 -3.55 -2.07 0.71
N VAL A 39 -4.87 -1.95 0.53
CA VAL A 39 -5.48 -0.85 -0.25
C VAL A 39 -5.23 0.51 0.41
N VAL A 40 -5.42 0.61 1.74
CA VAL A 40 -5.17 1.86 2.47
C VAL A 40 -3.71 2.28 2.40
N CYS A 41 -2.78 1.32 2.46
CA CYS A 41 -1.34 1.57 2.30
C CYS A 41 -1.01 2.13 0.90
N MET A 42 -1.66 1.65 -0.15
CA MET A 42 -1.49 2.22 -1.49
C MET A 42 -2.09 3.62 -1.62
N LEU A 43 -3.27 3.83 -1.03
CA LEU A 43 -3.94 5.13 -1.01
C LEU A 43 -3.09 6.19 -0.31
N SER A 44 -2.42 5.86 0.79
CA SER A 44 -1.56 6.83 1.50
C SER A 44 -0.38 7.29 0.64
N VAL A 45 0.22 6.40 -0.15
CA VAL A 45 1.29 6.76 -1.11
C VAL A 45 0.75 7.70 -2.19
N ILE A 46 -0.43 7.41 -2.74
CA ILE A 46 -1.06 8.26 -3.76
C ILE A 46 -1.35 9.66 -3.19
N VAL A 47 -1.95 9.73 -2.00
CA VAL A 47 -2.25 11.00 -1.31
C VAL A 47 -0.97 11.79 -1.06
N TYR A 48 0.10 11.13 -0.62
CA TYR A 48 1.40 11.78 -0.42
C TYR A 48 1.94 12.42 -1.71
N TYR A 49 1.84 11.71 -2.85
CA TYR A 49 2.25 12.26 -4.14
C TYR A 49 1.35 13.42 -4.61
N ILE A 50 0.04 13.34 -4.38
CA ILE A 50 -0.90 14.43 -4.72
C ILE A 50 -0.56 15.69 -3.91
N LEU A 51 -0.42 15.56 -2.59
CA LEU A 51 -0.07 16.67 -1.71
C LEU A 51 1.27 17.30 -2.12
N ARG A 52 2.25 16.46 -2.46
CA ARG A 52 3.55 16.92 -2.93
C ARG A 52 3.49 17.57 -4.31
N SER A 53 2.57 17.19 -5.18
CA SER A 53 2.38 17.83 -6.48
C SER A 53 1.70 19.20 -6.38
N LEU A 54 1.02 19.47 -5.26
CA LEU A 54 0.34 20.74 -4.99
C LEU A 54 1.22 21.76 -4.24
N GLN A 55 2.30 21.32 -3.60
CA GLN A 55 3.34 22.17 -2.99
C GLN A 55 4.49 22.41 -3.96
#